data_AF-A0A3S5FE79-F1
#
_entry.id   AF-A0A3S5FE79-F1
#
_cell.length_a   1.000
_cell.length_b   1.000
_cell.length_c   1.000
_cell.angle_alpha   90.00
_cell.angle_beta   90.00
_cell.angle_gamma   90.00
#
_symmetry.space_group_name_H-M   'P 1'
#
loop_
_entity.id
_entity.type
_entity.pdbx_description
1 polymer ?
#
loop_
_entity_poly.entity_id
_entity_poly.type
_entity_poly.pdbx_seq_one_letter_code
_entity_poly.pdbx_strand_id
1 'polypeptide(L)' 'MDNREIDAFLYDGNVLEYWAARDENCKLRTVGNLYAMTGYGIAFPKGSRWLPKRAPD' A
#
# COMPACT_ATOMS: atom_id res chain seq x y z
N MET A 1 0.98 15.27 10.38
CA MET A 1 1.52 16.14 9.31
C MET A 1 0.90 17.53 9.36
N ASP A 2 -0.42 17.71 9.15
CA ASP A 2 -0.98 19.06 8.93
C ASP A 2 -0.95 19.97 10.19
N ASN A 3 -1.16 19.41 11.38
CA ASN A 3 -0.95 20.12 12.67
C ASN A 3 0.51 20.09 13.16
N ARG A 4 1.45 19.59 12.34
CA ARG A 4 2.89 19.42 12.65
C ARG A 4 3.24 18.60 13.91
N GLU A 5 2.31 17.84 14.45
CA GLU A 5 2.56 16.94 15.60
C GLU A 5 3.30 15.65 15.22
N ILE A 6 3.41 15.36 13.91
CA ILE A 6 4.04 14.15 13.38
C ILE A 6 4.96 14.56 12.24
N ASP A 7 6.26 14.26 12.37
CA ASP A 7 7.30 14.56 11.39
C ASP A 7 7.32 13.57 10.22
N ALA A 8 7.06 12.28 10.49
CA ALA A 8 7.06 11.21 9.49
C ALA A 8 6.09 10.08 9.86
N PHE A 9 5.59 9.35 8.86
CA PHE A 9 4.69 8.22 9.04
C PHE A 9 5.05 7.10 8.05
N LEU A 10 5.09 5.84 8.53
CA LEU A 10 5.36 4.66 7.73
C LEU A 10 4.06 3.89 7.48
N TYR A 11 3.77 3.59 6.22
CA TYR A 11 2.53 2.92 5.82
C TYR A 11 2.67 2.23 4.46
N ASP A 12 1.57 1.64 3.99
CA ASP A 12 1.47 1.06 2.65
C ASP A 12 1.79 2.09 1.56
N GLY A 13 2.67 1.72 0.63
CA GLY A 13 3.19 2.62 -0.41
C GLY A 13 2.12 3.19 -1.33
N ASN A 14 1.18 2.36 -1.79
CA ASN A 14 0.14 2.79 -2.73
C ASN A 14 -0.86 3.72 -2.05
N VAL A 15 -1.20 3.46 -0.78
CA VAL A 15 -2.07 4.34 0.00
C VAL A 15 -1.41 5.70 0.21
N LEU A 16 -0.12 5.72 0.56
CA LEU A 16 0.61 6.97 0.74
C LEU A 16 0.71 7.78 -0.57
N GLU A 17 0.96 7.11 -1.70
CA GLU A 17 1.00 7.77 -3.01
C GLU A 17 -0.36 8.39 -3.37
N TYR A 18 -1.46 7.67 -3.13
CA TYR A 18 -2.83 8.18 -3.35
C TYR A 18 -3.11 9.47 -2.57
N TRP A 19 -2.73 9.51 -1.28
CA TRP A 19 -2.98 10.66 -0.42
C TRP A 19 -2.05 11.83 -0.72
N ALA A 20 -0.76 11.56 -0.96
CA ALA A 20 0.18 12.60 -1.36
C ALA A 20 -0.22 13.27 -2.68
N ALA A 21 -0.72 12.50 -3.65
CA ALA A 21 -1.22 13.03 -4.92
C ALA A 21 -2.51 13.87 -4.80
N ARG A 22 -3.24 13.76 -3.69
CA ARG A 22 -4.49 14.48 -3.43
C ARG A 22 -4.35 15.63 -2.44
N ASP A 23 -3.15 15.85 -1.94
CA ASP A 23 -2.89 16.96 -1.05
C ASP A 23 -2.93 18.28 -1.82
N GLU A 24 -3.97 19.09 -1.57
CA GLU A 24 -4.24 20.35 -2.28
C GLU A 24 -3.06 21.33 -2.24
N ASN A 25 -2.24 21.25 -1.18
CA ASN A 25 -1.13 22.16 -0.95
C ASN A 25 0.25 21.52 -1.19
N CYS A 26 0.30 20.27 -1.65
CA CYS A 26 1.55 19.51 -1.88
C CYS A 26 2.55 19.53 -0.71
N LYS A 27 2.05 19.62 0.53
CA LYS A 27 2.80 19.53 1.78
C LYS A 27 3.27 18.10 2.07
N LEU A 28 2.52 17.09 1.61
CA LEU A 28 2.83 15.67 1.80
C LEU A 28 3.72 15.14 0.66
N ARG A 29 4.72 14.34 1.02
CA ARG A 29 5.60 13.67 0.06
C ARG A 29 5.96 12.26 0.51
N THR A 30 5.90 11.31 -0.41
CA THR A 30 6.45 9.96 -0.23
C THR A 30 7.96 9.97 -0.49
N VAL A 31 8.72 9.27 0.35
CA VAL A 31 10.19 9.19 0.28
C VAL A 31 10.68 7.77 0.58
N GLY A 32 11.90 7.45 0.13
CA GLY A 32 12.52 6.15 0.36
C GLY A 32 12.12 5.09 -0.66
N ASN A 33 12.59 3.85 -0.43
CA ASN A 33 12.27 2.67 -1.25
C ASN A 33 11.18 1.83 -0.59
N LEU A 34 10.49 1.01 -1.37
CA LEU A 34 9.54 0.03 -0.85
C LEU A 34 10.24 -0.95 0.10
N TYR A 35 9.76 -1.01 1.34
CA TYR A 35 10.26 -1.95 2.35
C TYR A 35 9.91 -3.40 2.01
N ALA A 36 8.75 -3.64 1.40
CA ALA A 36 8.28 -4.97 1.01
C ALA A 36 7.61 -4.93 -0.37
N MET A 37 7.93 -5.91 -1.22
CA MET A 37 7.34 -6.08 -2.55
C MET A 37 6.12 -7.01 -2.51
N THR A 38 5.14 -6.66 -1.68
CA THR A 38 3.85 -7.38 -1.58
C THR A 38 2.75 -6.61 -2.32
N GLY A 39 1.84 -7.34 -2.97
CA GLY A 39 0.68 -6.76 -3.65
C GLY A 39 -0.63 -7.02 -2.91
N TYR A 40 -1.67 -6.24 -3.25
CA TYR A 40 -3.03 -6.51 -2.79
C TYR A 40 -3.58 -7.79 -3.45
N GLY A 41 -4.40 -8.54 -2.71
CA GLY A 41 -4.98 -9.78 -3.19
C GLY A 41 -6.39 -10.02 -2.65
N ILE A 42 -7.15 -10.82 -3.39
CA ILE A 42 -8.48 -11.30 -2.98
C ILE A 42 -8.32 -12.70 -2.39
N ALA A 43 -8.69 -12.87 -1.13
CA ALA A 43 -8.60 -14.15 -0.45
C ALA A 43 -9.87 -14.99 -0.64
N PHE A 44 -9.69 -16.30 -0.79
CA PHE A 44 -10.76 -17.30 -0.79
C PHE A 44 -10.54 -18.29 0.35
N PRO A 45 -11.59 -18.99 0.84
CA PRO A 45 -11.41 -20.09 1.78
C PRO A 45 -10.40 -21.12 1.25
N LYS A 46 -9.62 -21.70 2.16
CA LYS A 46 -8.64 -22.74 1.83
C LYS A 46 -9.34 -23.90 1.12
N GLY A 47 -8.84 -24.29 -0.06
CA GLY A 47 -9.45 -25.34 -0.88
C GLY A 47 -10.66 -24.90 -1.72
N SER A 48 -10.92 -23.59 -1.83
CA SER A 48 -11.96 -23.07 -2.72
C SER A 48 -11.80 -23.60 -4.16
N ARG A 49 -12.88 -24.18 -4.70
CA ARG A 49 -12.97 -24.64 -6.09
C ARG A 49 -12.84 -23.52 -7.14
N TRP A 50 -12.98 -22.26 -6.70
CA TRP A 50 -12.90 -21.08 -7.55
C TRP A 50 -11.47 -20.58 -7.74
N LEU A 51 -10.51 -21.13 -6.99
CA LEU A 51 -9.10 -20.84 -7.22
C LEU A 51 -8.59 -21.72 -8.37
N PRO A 52 -7.80 -21.15 -9.31
CA PRO A 52 -7.08 -21.96 -10.26
C PRO A 52 -6.17 -22.94 -9.51
N LYS A 53 -6.00 -24.15 -10.05
CA LYS A 53 -4.99 -25.08 -9.52
C LYS A 53 -3.65 -24.36 -9.62
N ARG A 54 -2.91 -24.31 -8.50
CA ARG A 54 -1.60 -23.66 -8.42
C ARG A 54 -0.76 -24.12 -9.62
N ALA A 55 -0.28 -23.16 -10.41
CA ALA A 55 0.68 -23.46 -11.46
C ALA A 55 1.90 -24.13 -10.81
N PRO A 56 2.46 -25.21 -11.38
CA PRO A 56 3.68 -25.78 -10.87
C PRO A 56 4.79 -24.73 -10.88
N ASP A 57 5.56 -24.73 -9.80
CA ASP A 57 6.68 -23.81 -9.53
C ASP A 57 7.74 -23.84 -10.64
#